data_AF-A0A497LFH4-F1
#
_entry.id   AF-A0A497LFH4-F1
#
_cell.length_a   1.000
_cell.length_b   1.000
_cell.length_c   1.000
_cell.angle_alpha   90.00
_cell.angle_beta   90.00
_cell.angle_gamma   90.00
#
_symmetry.space_group_name_H-M   'P 1'
#
loop_
_entity.id
_entity.type
_entity.pdbx_description
1 polymer ?
#
loop_
_entity_poly.entity_id
_entity_poly.type
_entity_poly.pdbx_seq_one_letter_code
_entity_poly.pdbx_strand_id
1 'polypeptide(L)'
;MVRKPPDKARGRRVPVGQRWLEGLIEDPRIAAELGPGVKKLAEGVSVAYVRALCLKCKGKGLCGRPDCPFLTALRLYSSYMPDLRGTELEGNSPPAVFVGRLGYPYVNVGPLVPPVRADTGHMDRPEEWFGLPLDEIIRMRTALVRGSFPVNVRKPWKAGKLMERTLELALAERPVDSEALLAKPPRKVVVLDEGVQPFGPSAPLRALDVDVSRWDHRLERAYSDTDLRAAEAVLWLYKRGVPVSKIQRAFSVGAFGLGRFRRLVPTRWSITAVDSIISRALADEVKRYPVLDRYLVFTASYLDNHYAVIFAPEAWSYELLEAWSPGSVWN
;
A
#
# COMPACT_ATOMS: atom_id res chain seq x y z
N MET A 1 -18.29 -8.85 21.36
CA MET A 1 -16.99 -9.06 20.69
C MET A 1 -17.17 -10.12 19.60
N VAL A 2 -17.17 -9.75 18.32
CA VAL A 2 -17.18 -10.74 17.24
C VAL A 2 -15.72 -11.10 16.96
N ARG A 3 -15.30 -12.31 17.37
CA ARG A 3 -13.98 -12.83 16.99
C ARG A 3 -13.89 -12.85 15.47
N LYS A 4 -12.81 -12.28 14.92
CA LYS A 4 -12.47 -12.32 13.49
C LYS A 4 -12.53 -13.80 13.04
N PRO A 5 -13.47 -14.19 12.16
CA PRO A 5 -13.53 -15.58 11.73
C PRO A 5 -12.21 -15.90 11.02
N PRO A 6 -11.60 -17.08 11.28
CA PRO A 6 -10.31 -17.45 10.72
C PRO A 6 -10.35 -17.35 9.18
N ASP A 7 -9.22 -17.04 8.54
CA ASP A 7 -9.11 -16.87 7.07
C ASP A 7 -9.72 -18.04 6.28
N LYS A 8 -9.71 -19.25 6.86
CA LYS A 8 -10.36 -20.44 6.28
C LYS A 8 -11.89 -20.31 6.13
N ALA A 9 -12.56 -19.52 6.96
CA ALA A 9 -14.01 -19.30 6.93
C ALA A 9 -14.44 -18.18 5.96
N ARG A 10 -13.52 -17.34 5.48
CA ARG A 10 -13.81 -16.21 4.58
C ARG A 10 -13.89 -16.59 3.09
N GLY A 11 -13.48 -17.82 2.76
CA GLY A 11 -13.46 -18.38 1.41
C GLY A 11 -12.23 -17.97 0.59
N ARG A 12 -11.80 -18.84 -0.34
CA ARG A 12 -10.66 -18.55 -1.23
C ARG A 12 -11.00 -17.38 -2.16
N ARG A 13 -9.96 -16.62 -2.53
CA ARG A 13 -10.03 -15.62 -3.62
C ARG A 13 -10.19 -16.34 -4.95
N VAL A 14 -11.17 -15.90 -5.71
CA VAL A 14 -11.42 -16.40 -7.06
C VAL A 14 -11.25 -15.23 -8.04
N PRO A 15 -10.41 -15.38 -9.08
CA PRO A 15 -10.35 -14.39 -10.13
C PRO A 15 -11.64 -14.43 -10.94
N VAL A 16 -12.25 -13.27 -11.15
CA VAL A 16 -13.37 -13.08 -12.06
C VAL A 16 -12.96 -12.14 -13.18
N GLY A 17 -13.43 -12.45 -14.39
CA GLY A 17 -13.20 -11.64 -15.57
C GLY A 17 -14.30 -10.62 -15.80
N GLN A 18 -14.10 -9.81 -16.84
CA GLN A 18 -15.01 -8.77 -17.30
C GLN A 18 -16.47 -9.23 -17.42
N ARG A 19 -16.74 -10.39 -18.05
CA ARG A 19 -18.12 -10.90 -18.23
C ARG A 19 -18.91 -11.07 -16.92
N TRP A 20 -18.23 -11.43 -15.83
CA TRP A 20 -18.90 -11.57 -14.53
C TRP A 20 -19.28 -10.20 -13.95
N LEU A 21 -18.45 -9.18 -14.17
CA LEU A 21 -18.74 -7.79 -13.77
C LEU A 21 -19.85 -7.20 -14.65
N GLU A 22 -19.85 -7.45 -15.95
CA GLU A 22 -20.94 -7.05 -16.86
C GLU A 22 -22.28 -7.61 -16.38
N GLY A 23 -22.35 -8.93 -16.14
CA GLY A 23 -23.55 -9.58 -15.59
C GLY A 23 -23.85 -9.26 -14.12
N LEU A 24 -23.07 -8.40 -13.47
CA LEU A 24 -23.43 -7.79 -12.18
C LEU A 24 -24.10 -6.43 -12.40
N ILE A 25 -23.64 -5.68 -13.41
CA ILE A 25 -24.13 -4.34 -13.77
C ILE A 25 -25.44 -4.42 -14.57
N GLU A 26 -25.76 -5.57 -15.16
CA GLU A 26 -27.05 -5.83 -15.79
C GLU A 26 -28.24 -5.83 -14.80
N ASP A 27 -28.02 -6.06 -13.49
CA ASP A 27 -29.10 -5.91 -12.49
C ASP A 27 -29.35 -4.41 -12.26
N PRO A 28 -30.54 -3.88 -12.61
CA PRO A 28 -30.83 -2.45 -12.53
C PRO A 28 -30.67 -1.86 -11.12
N ARG A 29 -30.90 -2.67 -10.08
CA ARG A 29 -30.75 -2.23 -8.69
C ARG A 29 -29.28 -1.96 -8.36
N ILE A 30 -28.41 -2.88 -8.78
CA ILE A 30 -26.97 -2.78 -8.55
C ILE A 30 -26.38 -1.65 -9.40
N ALA A 31 -26.83 -1.51 -10.65
CA ALA A 31 -26.41 -0.41 -11.52
C ALA A 31 -26.71 0.96 -10.92
N ALA A 32 -27.87 1.12 -10.27
CA ALA A 32 -28.26 2.36 -9.61
C ALA A 32 -27.34 2.70 -8.41
N GLU A 33 -26.97 1.71 -7.60
CA GLU A 33 -26.06 1.91 -6.44
C GLU A 33 -24.62 2.25 -6.85
N LEU A 34 -24.17 1.66 -7.96
CA LEU A 34 -22.81 1.76 -8.47
C LEU A 34 -22.52 3.05 -9.24
N GLY A 35 -23.56 3.69 -9.81
CA GLY A 35 -23.44 4.93 -10.57
C GLY A 35 -22.83 4.76 -11.97
N PRO A 36 -22.73 5.86 -12.74
CA PRO A 36 -22.42 5.82 -14.17
C PRO A 36 -20.97 5.39 -14.50
N GLY A 37 -20.02 5.57 -13.56
CA GLY A 37 -18.59 5.25 -13.78
C GLY A 37 -18.29 3.76 -13.89
N VAL A 38 -19.18 2.90 -13.38
CA VAL A 38 -18.92 1.45 -13.30
C VAL A 38 -18.92 0.75 -14.65
N LYS A 39 -19.69 1.23 -15.64
CA LYS A 39 -19.63 0.67 -17.01
C LYS A 39 -18.24 0.82 -17.63
N LYS A 40 -17.65 2.01 -17.50
CA LYS A 40 -16.28 2.31 -17.96
C LYS A 40 -15.22 1.50 -17.18
N LEU A 41 -15.46 1.27 -15.89
CA LEU A 41 -14.59 0.40 -15.11
C LEU A 41 -14.67 -1.03 -15.64
N ALA A 42 -15.86 -1.60 -15.82
CA ALA A 42 -16.05 -2.98 -16.28
C ALA A 42 -15.39 -3.25 -17.63
N GLU A 43 -15.49 -2.31 -18.59
CA GLU A 43 -14.81 -2.39 -19.89
C GLU A 43 -13.28 -2.43 -19.78
N GLY A 44 -12.70 -1.82 -18.75
CA GLY A 44 -11.25 -1.73 -18.53
C GLY A 44 -10.69 -2.71 -17.50
N VAL A 45 -11.53 -3.40 -16.73
CA VAL A 45 -11.09 -4.36 -15.71
C VAL A 45 -10.67 -5.66 -16.36
N SER A 46 -9.38 -5.94 -16.25
CA SER A 46 -8.82 -7.21 -16.73
C SER A 46 -9.19 -8.38 -15.81
N VAL A 47 -9.09 -8.17 -14.49
CA VAL A 47 -9.37 -9.17 -13.46
C VAL A 47 -9.85 -8.43 -12.21
N ALA A 48 -10.91 -8.94 -11.60
CA ALA A 48 -11.25 -8.63 -10.22
C ALA A 48 -11.06 -9.88 -9.34
N TYR A 49 -10.63 -9.68 -8.10
CA TYR A 49 -10.51 -10.77 -7.13
C TYR A 49 -11.62 -10.63 -6.10
N VAL A 50 -12.47 -11.66 -6.03
CA VAL A 50 -13.63 -11.69 -5.14
C VAL A 50 -13.57 -12.90 -4.21
N ARG A 51 -14.17 -12.76 -3.02
CA ARG A 51 -14.37 -13.89 -2.11
C ARG A 51 -15.42 -14.84 -2.69
N ALA A 52 -15.25 -16.15 -2.46
CA ALA A 52 -16.13 -17.18 -3.01
C ALA A 52 -17.63 -16.97 -2.67
N LEU A 53 -17.96 -16.43 -1.49
CA LEU A 53 -19.34 -16.10 -1.11
C LEU A 53 -19.92 -14.94 -1.96
N CYS A 54 -19.09 -13.94 -2.27
CA CYS A 54 -19.50 -12.78 -3.07
C CYS A 54 -19.87 -13.17 -4.52
N LEU A 55 -19.28 -14.24 -5.05
CA LEU A 55 -19.62 -14.78 -6.37
C LEU A 55 -21.11 -15.15 -6.49
N LYS A 56 -21.66 -15.73 -5.43
CA LYS A 56 -23.07 -16.13 -5.35
C LYS A 56 -23.94 -14.96 -4.92
N CYS A 57 -23.44 -14.16 -3.97
CA CYS A 57 -24.18 -13.02 -3.41
C CYS A 57 -24.48 -11.96 -4.46
N LYS A 58 -23.50 -11.56 -5.29
CA LYS A 58 -23.66 -10.49 -6.29
C LYS A 58 -24.42 -9.27 -5.73
N GLY A 59 -24.08 -8.79 -4.53
CA GLY A 59 -24.74 -7.64 -3.92
C GLY A 59 -26.14 -7.90 -3.32
N LYS A 60 -26.71 -9.11 -3.43
CA LYS A 60 -28.06 -9.43 -2.91
C LYS A 60 -28.19 -9.53 -1.39
N GLY A 61 -27.18 -9.09 -0.63
CA GLY A 61 -27.22 -9.14 0.84
C GLY A 61 -27.19 -10.55 1.45
N LEU A 62 -26.76 -11.61 0.73
CA LEU A 62 -26.66 -12.97 1.30
C LEU A 62 -25.71 -13.08 2.50
N CYS A 63 -24.85 -12.08 2.70
CA CYS A 63 -23.96 -11.99 3.86
C CYS A 63 -24.63 -11.35 5.09
N GLY A 64 -25.89 -10.91 4.99
CA GLY A 64 -26.63 -10.27 6.08
C GLY A 64 -26.10 -8.89 6.50
N ARG A 65 -25.25 -8.27 5.67
CA ARG A 65 -24.69 -6.94 5.95
C ARG A 65 -25.64 -5.84 5.48
N PRO A 66 -25.71 -4.70 6.21
CA PRO A 66 -26.55 -3.56 5.83
C PRO A 66 -26.04 -2.94 4.52
N ASP A 67 -24.73 -2.72 4.41
CA ASP A 67 -24.07 -2.25 3.19
C ASP A 67 -23.22 -3.36 2.57
N CYS A 68 -23.03 -3.32 1.24
CA CYS A 68 -22.19 -4.28 0.54
C CYS A 68 -20.76 -3.73 0.33
N PRO A 69 -19.75 -4.16 1.12
CA PRO A 69 -18.33 -3.84 0.94
C PRO A 69 -17.83 -3.90 -0.49
N PHE A 70 -18.26 -4.95 -1.20
CA PHE A 70 -17.83 -5.22 -2.56
C PHE A 70 -18.34 -4.15 -3.53
N LEU A 71 -19.61 -3.75 -3.42
CA LEU A 71 -20.19 -2.73 -4.28
C LEU A 71 -19.63 -1.35 -3.94
N THR A 72 -19.49 -1.03 -2.65
CA THR A 72 -18.86 0.23 -2.21
C THR A 72 -17.45 0.36 -2.78
N ALA A 73 -16.64 -0.68 -2.65
CA ALA A 73 -15.30 -0.63 -3.20
C ALA A 73 -15.30 -0.54 -4.73
N LEU A 74 -16.14 -1.32 -5.43
CA LEU A 74 -16.24 -1.25 -6.89
C LEU A 74 -16.62 0.17 -7.36
N ARG A 75 -17.54 0.84 -6.65
CA ARG A 75 -17.91 2.24 -6.89
C ARG A 75 -16.71 3.18 -6.70
N LEU A 76 -15.97 3.05 -5.59
CA LEU A 76 -14.79 3.89 -5.32
C LEU A 76 -13.69 3.68 -6.37
N TYR A 77 -13.37 2.43 -6.71
CA TYR A 77 -12.45 2.11 -7.80
C TYR A 77 -12.92 2.68 -9.13
N SER A 78 -14.22 2.64 -9.43
CA SER A 78 -14.75 3.17 -10.69
C SER A 78 -14.71 4.70 -10.77
N SER A 79 -14.77 5.36 -9.62
CA SER A 79 -14.81 6.81 -9.52
C SER A 79 -13.41 7.42 -9.60
N TYR A 80 -12.40 6.73 -9.07
CA TYR A 80 -11.07 7.31 -8.86
C TYR A 80 -9.95 6.67 -9.68
N MET A 81 -10.16 5.48 -10.24
CA MET A 81 -9.13 4.81 -11.04
C MET A 81 -8.92 5.54 -12.38
N PRO A 82 -7.68 5.96 -12.71
CA PRO A 82 -7.42 6.68 -13.94
C PRO A 82 -7.78 5.87 -15.20
N ASP A 83 -8.31 6.55 -16.20
CA ASP A 83 -8.60 5.96 -17.52
C ASP A 83 -7.49 6.29 -18.51
N LEU A 84 -6.48 5.42 -18.56
CA LEU A 84 -5.32 5.59 -19.44
C LEU A 84 -5.41 4.61 -20.61
N ARG A 85 -5.57 5.16 -21.81
CA ARG A 85 -5.61 4.39 -23.07
C ARG A 85 -4.24 4.31 -23.75
N GLY A 86 -3.35 5.25 -23.44
CA GLY A 86 -2.00 5.32 -24.00
C GLY A 86 -0.97 4.50 -23.21
N THR A 87 0.26 4.57 -23.70
CA THR A 87 1.45 3.99 -23.05
C THR A 87 2.30 5.02 -22.34
N GLU A 88 2.02 6.31 -22.49
CA GLU A 88 2.79 7.39 -21.88
C GLU A 88 2.17 7.82 -20.54
N LEU A 89 2.98 7.66 -19.51
CA LEU A 89 2.88 8.05 -18.11
C LEU A 89 3.51 9.39 -17.76
N GLU A 90 2.78 10.47 -17.50
CA GLU A 90 3.40 11.71 -16.99
C GLU A 90 2.71 12.22 -15.72
N GLY A 91 3.51 12.65 -14.73
CA GLY A 91 3.02 13.35 -13.56
C GLY A 91 4.03 13.39 -12.42
N ASN A 92 3.66 14.03 -11.31
CA ASN A 92 4.52 14.12 -10.14
C ASN A 92 4.33 12.88 -9.26
N SER A 93 5.33 12.01 -9.17
CA SER A 93 5.30 10.86 -8.28
C SER A 93 5.51 11.27 -6.82
N PRO A 94 4.73 10.74 -5.84
CA PRO A 94 4.85 11.02 -4.42
C PRO A 94 5.99 10.24 -3.75
N PRO A 95 7.19 10.40 -4.31
CA PRO A 95 8.26 9.40 -4.44
C PRO A 95 7.87 7.95 -4.16
N ALA A 96 6.80 7.43 -4.74
CA ALA A 96 6.27 6.13 -4.34
C ALA A 96 6.82 4.98 -5.20
N VAL A 97 7.21 3.89 -4.56
CA VAL A 97 7.77 2.69 -5.21
C VAL A 97 7.13 1.44 -4.63
N PHE A 98 6.87 0.45 -5.48
CA PHE A 98 6.34 -0.84 -5.09
C PHE A 98 7.30 -1.97 -5.45
N VAL A 99 7.59 -2.84 -4.48
CA VAL A 99 8.38 -4.07 -4.64
C VAL A 99 7.46 -5.26 -4.36
N GLY A 100 7.17 -6.03 -5.41
CA GLY A 100 6.31 -7.21 -5.32
C GLY A 100 6.95 -8.37 -4.54
N ARG A 101 6.10 -9.34 -4.15
CA ARG A 101 6.52 -10.58 -3.45
C ARG A 101 6.36 -11.85 -4.29
N LEU A 102 5.59 -11.78 -5.37
CA LEU A 102 5.30 -12.92 -6.23
C LEU A 102 6.47 -13.14 -7.19
N GLY A 103 6.82 -14.41 -7.43
CA GLY A 103 7.91 -14.79 -8.33
C GLY A 103 9.31 -14.88 -7.69
N TYR A 104 9.40 -14.74 -6.36
CA TYR A 104 10.68 -14.75 -5.63
C TYR A 104 11.60 -15.91 -6.08
N PRO A 105 12.88 -15.65 -6.45
CA PRO A 105 13.64 -14.42 -6.23
C PRO A 105 13.52 -13.34 -7.32
N TYR A 106 12.72 -13.55 -8.38
CA TYR A 106 12.45 -12.53 -9.41
C TYR A 106 11.12 -11.85 -9.12
N VAL A 107 11.17 -10.58 -8.71
CA VAL A 107 9.98 -9.83 -8.32
C VAL A 107 9.77 -8.64 -9.24
N ASN A 108 8.52 -8.24 -9.41
CA ASN A 108 8.19 -7.01 -10.11
C ASN A 108 8.44 -5.80 -9.21
N VAL A 109 9.17 -4.83 -9.71
CA VAL A 109 9.50 -3.56 -9.06
C VAL A 109 9.05 -2.42 -9.96
N GLY A 110 8.66 -1.30 -9.38
CA GLY A 110 8.59 -0.07 -10.15
C GLY A 110 7.91 1.08 -9.43
N PRO A 111 7.88 2.26 -10.08
CA PRO A 111 7.33 3.47 -9.52
C PRO A 111 5.80 3.44 -9.51
N LEU A 112 5.25 4.27 -8.64
CA LEU A 112 3.85 4.62 -8.58
C LEU A 112 3.73 6.09 -9.00
N VAL A 113 3.17 6.32 -10.20
CA VAL A 113 3.08 7.65 -10.82
C VAL A 113 1.60 7.97 -11.05
N PRO A 114 1.07 9.06 -10.49
CA PRO A 114 -0.27 9.53 -10.84
C PRO A 114 -0.23 10.37 -12.14
N PRO A 115 -1.28 10.34 -12.98
CA PRO A 115 -1.38 11.18 -14.17
C PRO A 115 -1.79 12.63 -13.81
N VAL A 116 -1.08 13.23 -12.86
CA VAL A 116 -1.38 14.57 -12.31
C VAL A 116 -0.06 15.29 -12.05
N ARG A 117 0.02 16.55 -12.50
CA ARG A 117 1.14 17.45 -12.19
C ARG A 117 0.75 18.41 -11.05
N ALA A 118 1.01 18.01 -9.81
CA ALA A 118 0.68 18.76 -8.60
C ALA A 118 1.57 18.29 -7.42
N ASP A 119 1.41 18.89 -6.23
CA ASP A 119 1.99 18.33 -5.01
C ASP A 119 1.25 17.04 -4.62
N THR A 120 1.85 15.91 -4.97
CA THR A 120 1.30 14.59 -4.70
C THR A 120 1.83 13.98 -3.41
N GLY A 121 2.73 14.64 -2.66
CA GLY A 121 3.50 14.02 -1.57
C GLY A 121 2.63 13.33 -0.51
N HIS A 122 1.47 13.91 -0.23
CA HIS A 122 0.47 13.36 0.67
C HIS A 122 -0.06 11.98 0.23
N MET A 123 -0.04 11.63 -1.06
CA MET A 123 -0.58 10.36 -1.59
C MET A 123 0.22 9.10 -1.19
N ASP A 124 1.46 9.24 -0.70
CA ASP A 124 2.31 8.14 -0.19
C ASP A 124 2.94 8.48 1.17
N ARG A 125 2.25 9.31 1.97
CA ARG A 125 2.66 9.66 3.34
C ARG A 125 1.58 9.28 4.37
N PRO A 126 1.49 7.99 4.75
CA PRO A 126 0.50 7.51 5.71
C PRO A 126 0.45 8.26 7.04
N GLU A 127 1.58 8.84 7.48
CA GLU A 127 1.65 9.65 8.69
C GLU A 127 0.76 10.90 8.66
N GLU A 128 0.34 11.36 7.47
CA GLU A 128 -0.55 12.52 7.29
C GLU A 128 -2.02 12.14 7.06
N TRP A 129 -2.34 10.84 6.97
CA TRP A 129 -3.71 10.42 6.62
C TRP A 129 -4.67 10.39 7.80
N PHE A 130 -4.17 10.45 9.04
CA PHE A 130 -5.01 10.44 10.22
C PHE A 130 -6.01 11.62 10.17
N GLY A 131 -7.30 11.30 10.33
CA GLY A 131 -8.40 12.27 10.19
C GLY A 131 -8.99 12.38 8.78
N LEU A 132 -8.34 11.85 7.73
CA LEU A 132 -8.93 11.78 6.39
C LEU A 132 -10.01 10.70 6.32
N PRO A 133 -11.07 10.91 5.53
CA PRO A 133 -12.08 9.90 5.29
C PRO A 133 -11.54 8.78 4.38
N LEU A 134 -12.14 7.58 4.47
CA LEU A 134 -11.65 6.38 3.79
C LEU A 134 -11.65 6.54 2.25
N ASP A 135 -12.65 7.22 1.71
CA ASP A 135 -12.80 7.51 0.29
C ASP A 135 -11.65 8.37 -0.25
N GLU A 136 -11.19 9.36 0.50
CA GLU A 136 -10.03 10.20 0.18
C GLU A 136 -8.76 9.34 0.08
N ILE A 137 -8.54 8.44 1.04
CA ILE A 137 -7.39 7.52 1.04
C ILE A 137 -7.45 6.59 -0.17
N ILE A 138 -8.63 6.02 -0.44
CA ILE A 138 -8.83 5.15 -1.60
C ILE A 138 -8.60 5.95 -2.90
N ARG A 139 -9.10 7.18 -2.99
CA ARG A 139 -8.87 8.06 -4.14
C ARG A 139 -7.38 8.27 -4.40
N MET A 140 -6.63 8.68 -3.36
CA MET A 140 -5.20 8.90 -3.48
C MET A 140 -4.46 7.63 -3.94
N ARG A 141 -4.75 6.47 -3.32
CA ARG A 141 -4.02 5.24 -3.61
C ARG A 141 -4.38 4.59 -4.94
N THR A 142 -5.64 4.73 -5.38
CA THR A 142 -6.10 4.19 -6.68
C THR A 142 -5.73 5.08 -7.86
N ALA A 143 -5.42 6.37 -7.63
CA ALA A 143 -4.88 7.26 -8.64
C ALA A 143 -3.44 6.92 -9.06
N LEU A 144 -2.70 6.17 -8.24
CA LEU A 144 -1.30 5.83 -8.50
C LEU A 144 -1.18 4.67 -9.50
N VAL A 145 -0.70 4.97 -10.70
CA VAL A 145 -0.46 3.98 -11.76
C VAL A 145 0.87 3.30 -11.51
N ARG A 146 0.86 1.97 -11.52
CA ARG A 146 2.04 1.15 -11.25
C ARG A 146 2.74 0.73 -12.54
N GLY A 147 3.91 1.30 -12.79
CA GLY A 147 4.89 0.74 -13.70
C GLY A 147 5.58 -0.47 -13.06
N SER A 148 5.87 -1.52 -13.81
CA SER A 148 6.53 -2.71 -13.27
C SER A 148 7.53 -3.35 -14.21
N PHE A 149 8.67 -3.77 -13.69
CA PHE A 149 9.69 -4.53 -14.41
C PHE A 149 10.29 -5.61 -13.49
N PRO A 150 10.68 -6.78 -14.04
CA PRO A 150 11.19 -7.88 -13.24
C PRO A 150 12.64 -7.64 -12.81
N VAL A 151 12.94 -7.88 -11.53
CA VAL A 151 14.29 -7.73 -10.95
C VAL A 151 14.60 -8.92 -10.05
N ASN A 152 15.85 -9.41 -10.11
CA ASN A 152 16.36 -10.36 -9.14
C ASN A 152 16.67 -9.64 -7.82
N VAL A 153 15.96 -9.98 -6.75
CA VAL A 153 16.10 -9.35 -5.43
C VAL A 153 17.53 -9.36 -4.89
N ARG A 154 18.34 -10.36 -5.26
CA ARG A 154 19.72 -10.51 -4.77
C ARG A 154 20.75 -9.69 -5.56
N LYS A 155 20.37 -9.19 -6.74
CA LYS A 155 21.25 -8.48 -7.66
C LYS A 155 20.53 -7.28 -8.31
N PRO A 156 19.98 -6.33 -7.52
CA PRO A 156 19.23 -5.20 -8.06
C PRO A 156 20.04 -4.35 -9.05
N TRP A 157 21.35 -4.18 -8.80
CA TRP A 157 22.26 -3.42 -9.68
C TRP A 157 22.35 -3.97 -11.11
N LYS A 158 21.96 -5.24 -11.36
CA LYS A 158 21.94 -5.81 -12.71
C LYS A 158 20.72 -5.39 -13.54
N ALA A 159 19.72 -4.75 -12.93
CA ALA A 159 18.52 -4.27 -13.63
C ALA A 159 18.73 -2.92 -14.35
N GLY A 160 19.93 -2.34 -14.26
CA GLY A 160 20.35 -1.16 -15.02
C GLY A 160 19.52 0.09 -14.72
N LYS A 161 19.39 0.95 -15.74
CA LYS A 161 18.80 2.30 -15.64
C LYS A 161 17.44 2.34 -14.96
N LEU A 162 16.54 1.39 -15.23
CA LEU A 162 15.21 1.37 -14.59
C LEU A 162 15.29 1.25 -13.07
N MET A 163 16.22 0.44 -12.57
CA MET A 163 16.41 0.27 -11.13
C MET A 163 17.12 1.47 -10.50
N GLU A 164 18.10 2.06 -11.20
CA GLU A 164 18.78 3.29 -10.78
C GLU A 164 17.78 4.43 -10.61
N ARG A 165 16.93 4.67 -11.61
CA ARG A 165 15.84 5.67 -11.54
C ARG A 165 14.82 5.39 -10.44
N THR A 166 14.49 4.11 -10.22
CA THR A 166 13.58 3.72 -9.13
C THR A 166 14.19 3.99 -7.76
N LEU A 167 15.51 3.80 -7.61
CA LEU A 167 16.23 4.10 -6.38
C LEU A 167 16.32 5.62 -6.14
N GLU A 168 16.65 6.40 -7.17
CA GLU A 168 16.64 7.87 -7.13
C GLU A 168 15.27 8.39 -6.65
N LEU A 169 14.18 7.88 -7.24
CA LEU A 169 12.83 8.21 -6.83
C LEU A 169 12.54 7.85 -5.36
N ALA A 170 12.95 6.66 -4.92
CA ALA A 170 12.71 6.20 -3.55
C ALA A 170 13.41 7.06 -2.48
N LEU A 171 14.58 7.63 -2.81
CA LEU A 171 15.40 8.48 -1.95
C LEU A 171 15.03 9.97 -2.02
N ALA A 172 14.16 10.36 -2.97
CA ALA A 172 13.76 11.75 -3.14
C ALA A 172 13.05 12.34 -1.91
N GLU A 173 13.32 13.62 -1.65
CA GLU A 173 12.77 14.35 -0.51
C GLU A 173 11.29 14.75 -0.73
N ARG A 174 10.95 15.14 -1.96
CA ARG A 174 9.68 15.76 -2.40
C ARG A 174 9.10 15.02 -3.61
N PRO A 175 7.85 15.32 -4.04
CA PRO A 175 7.33 14.85 -5.31
C PRO A 175 8.26 15.14 -6.48
N VAL A 176 8.35 14.19 -7.40
CA VAL A 176 9.34 14.17 -8.50
C VAL A 176 8.61 14.16 -9.83
N ASP A 177 8.98 15.05 -10.74
CA ASP A 177 8.46 14.98 -12.11
C ASP A 177 8.93 13.68 -12.77
N SER A 178 7.98 12.88 -13.23
CA SER A 178 8.22 11.49 -13.61
C SER A 178 7.55 11.19 -14.94
N GLU A 179 8.35 10.68 -15.87
CA GLU A 179 7.90 10.22 -17.17
C GLU A 179 8.13 8.71 -17.29
N ALA A 180 7.07 7.96 -17.58
CA ALA A 180 7.06 6.51 -17.62
C ALA A 180 6.50 6.02 -18.96
N LEU A 181 7.33 5.35 -19.75
CA LEU A 181 6.88 4.69 -20.97
C LEU A 181 6.49 3.24 -20.65
N LEU A 182 5.21 2.92 -20.77
CA LEU A 182 4.65 1.60 -20.54
C LEU A 182 4.75 0.73 -21.80
N ALA A 183 4.86 -0.59 -21.64
CA ALA A 183 4.91 -1.52 -22.77
C ALA A 183 3.55 -1.73 -23.45
N LYS A 184 2.46 -1.47 -22.71
CA LYS A 184 1.07 -1.61 -23.13
C LYS A 184 0.19 -0.74 -22.21
N PRO A 185 -1.04 -0.41 -22.64
CA PRO A 185 -1.97 0.33 -21.79
C PRO A 185 -2.17 -0.36 -20.43
N PRO A 186 -2.22 0.41 -19.33
CA PRO A 186 -2.30 -0.14 -18.00
C PRO A 186 -3.65 -0.80 -17.75
N ARG A 187 -3.59 -1.99 -17.16
CA ARG A 187 -4.78 -2.78 -16.88
C ARG A 187 -5.32 -2.45 -15.50
N LYS A 188 -6.65 -2.28 -15.43
CA LYS A 188 -7.36 -2.10 -14.18
C LYS A 188 -7.48 -3.47 -13.51
N VAL A 189 -7.07 -3.55 -12.25
CA VAL A 189 -7.18 -4.75 -11.40
C VAL A 189 -7.86 -4.33 -10.11
N VAL A 190 -8.97 -4.96 -9.79
CA VAL A 190 -9.72 -4.66 -8.56
C VAL A 190 -9.48 -5.79 -7.58
N VAL A 191 -8.84 -5.47 -6.45
CA VAL A 191 -8.60 -6.42 -5.36
C VAL A 191 -9.33 -5.95 -4.12
N LEU A 192 -10.19 -6.81 -3.59
CA LEU A 192 -11.03 -6.51 -2.44
C LEU A 192 -10.65 -7.44 -1.29
N ASP A 193 -9.68 -6.99 -0.51
CA ASP A 193 -9.05 -7.79 0.55
C ASP A 193 -8.43 -6.87 1.62
N GLU A 194 -8.63 -7.20 2.90
CA GLU A 194 -8.03 -6.50 4.06
C GLU A 194 -6.50 -6.46 4.00
N GLY A 195 -5.88 -7.46 3.39
CA GLY A 195 -4.44 -7.62 3.32
C GLY A 195 -3.80 -6.95 2.10
N VAL A 196 -4.56 -6.18 1.31
CA VAL A 196 -4.09 -5.51 0.09
C VAL A 196 -4.53 -4.06 0.10
N GLN A 197 -3.55 -3.15 0.13
CA GLN A 197 -3.82 -1.72 -0.06
C GLN A 197 -4.41 -1.50 -1.46
N PRO A 198 -5.41 -0.62 -1.61
CA PRO A 198 -5.84 -0.17 -2.93
C PRO A 198 -4.65 0.30 -3.76
N PHE A 199 -4.63 -0.08 -5.04
CA PHE A 199 -3.62 0.39 -5.98
C PHE A 199 -4.27 0.67 -7.33
N GLY A 200 -3.68 1.57 -8.09
CA GLY A 200 -4.17 1.95 -9.41
C GLY A 200 -3.84 0.93 -10.52
N PRO A 201 -4.12 1.31 -11.78
CA PRO A 201 -3.85 0.48 -12.94
C PRO A 201 -2.38 0.08 -13.02
N SER A 202 -2.08 -1.05 -13.65
CA SER A 202 -0.70 -1.54 -13.75
C SER A 202 -0.31 -1.93 -15.18
N ALA A 203 0.92 -1.63 -15.57
CA ALA A 203 1.52 -2.10 -16.81
C ALA A 203 3.01 -2.46 -16.63
N PRO A 204 3.57 -3.30 -17.51
CA PRO A 204 5.01 -3.42 -17.65
C PRO A 204 5.64 -2.10 -18.10
N LEU A 205 6.77 -1.75 -17.53
CA LEU A 205 7.52 -0.51 -17.77
C LEU A 205 8.65 -0.75 -18.78
N ARG A 206 8.79 0.12 -19.78
CA ARG A 206 9.88 0.11 -20.76
C ARG A 206 10.97 1.13 -20.42
N ALA A 207 10.56 2.34 -20.10
CA ALA A 207 11.47 3.42 -19.72
C ALA A 207 10.88 4.21 -18.55
N LEU A 208 11.77 4.76 -17.74
CA LEU A 208 11.47 5.66 -16.64
C LEU A 208 12.49 6.78 -16.69
N ASP A 209 12.02 8.01 -16.66
CA ASP A 209 12.84 9.16 -16.35
C ASP A 209 12.24 9.89 -15.16
N VAL A 210 13.11 10.36 -14.28
CA VAL A 210 12.73 11.05 -13.05
C VAL A 210 13.66 12.25 -12.88
N ASP A 211 13.07 13.43 -12.71
CA ASP A 211 13.84 14.64 -12.43
C ASP A 211 13.92 14.88 -10.92
N VAL A 212 14.87 14.20 -10.28
CA VAL A 212 15.06 14.29 -8.83
C VAL A 212 15.97 15.47 -8.50
N SER A 213 15.35 16.59 -8.14
CA SER A 213 16.09 17.79 -7.69
C SER A 213 16.91 17.58 -6.42
N ARG A 214 16.41 16.78 -5.45
CA ARG A 214 17.07 16.56 -4.16
C ARG A 214 16.68 15.26 -3.47
N TRP A 215 17.69 14.55 -2.97
CA TRP A 215 17.51 13.41 -2.06
C TRP A 215 17.34 13.88 -0.61
N ASP A 216 16.62 13.12 0.21
CA ASP A 216 16.66 13.36 1.66
C ASP A 216 18.08 13.05 2.15
N HIS A 217 18.81 14.07 2.60
CA HIS A 217 20.20 13.97 3.02
C HIS A 217 20.45 12.87 4.08
N ARG A 218 19.45 12.53 4.90
CA ARG A 218 19.54 11.44 5.89
C ARG A 218 19.50 10.08 5.19
N LEU A 219 18.59 9.91 4.23
CA LEU A 219 18.50 8.70 3.42
C LEU A 219 19.73 8.54 2.54
N GLU A 220 20.19 9.60 1.90
CA GLU A 220 21.41 9.64 1.09
C GLU A 220 22.64 9.23 1.91
N ARG A 221 22.79 9.76 3.13
CA ARG A 221 23.88 9.39 4.03
C ARG A 221 23.83 7.90 4.39
N ALA A 222 22.66 7.40 4.76
CA ALA A 222 22.48 5.97 5.10
C ALA A 222 22.68 5.06 3.88
N TYR A 223 22.35 5.54 2.67
CA TYR A 223 22.61 4.84 1.42
C TYR A 223 24.08 4.86 1.01
N SER A 224 24.79 5.96 1.23
CA SER A 224 26.20 6.09 0.84
C SER A 224 27.13 5.29 1.74
N ASP A 225 26.74 5.05 2.99
CA ASP A 225 27.49 4.20 3.93
C ASP A 225 27.29 2.71 3.61
N THR A 226 28.30 2.11 2.98
CA THR A 226 28.28 0.69 2.59
C THR A 226 28.68 -0.26 3.70
N ASP A 227 29.09 0.24 4.87
CA ASP A 227 29.47 -0.56 6.03
C ASP A 227 28.43 -0.51 7.16
N LEU A 228 27.45 0.40 7.06
CA LEU A 228 26.31 0.50 7.96
C LEU A 228 25.34 -0.68 7.79
N ARG A 229 25.05 -1.37 8.89
CA ARG A 229 24.05 -2.47 8.89
C ARG A 229 22.65 -1.90 8.70
N ALA A 230 21.78 -2.66 8.02
CA ALA A 230 20.44 -2.19 7.69
C ALA A 230 19.60 -1.85 8.94
N ALA A 231 19.72 -2.63 10.02
CA ALA A 231 19.04 -2.35 11.28
C ALA A 231 19.54 -1.06 11.95
N GLU A 232 20.85 -0.81 11.92
CA GLU A 232 21.45 0.41 12.48
C GLU A 232 21.02 1.64 11.67
N ALA A 233 21.00 1.55 10.34
CA ALA A 233 20.47 2.59 9.45
C ALA A 233 19.01 2.94 9.79
N VAL A 234 18.15 1.92 9.92
CA VAL A 234 16.73 2.11 10.28
C VAL A 234 16.59 2.85 11.60
N LEU A 235 17.30 2.43 12.65
CA LEU A 235 17.24 3.07 13.97
C LEU A 235 17.81 4.49 13.96
N TRP A 236 18.90 4.71 13.23
CA TRP A 236 19.52 6.04 13.08
C TRP A 236 18.58 7.02 12.38
N LEU A 237 17.91 6.58 11.31
CA LEU A 237 16.92 7.39 10.58
C LEU A 237 15.71 7.70 11.45
N TYR A 238 15.17 6.69 12.14
CA TYR A 238 14.04 6.84 13.04
C TYR A 238 14.32 7.86 14.16
N LYS A 239 15.47 7.74 14.84
CA LYS A 239 15.89 8.67 15.90
C LYS A 239 16.09 10.11 15.41
N ARG A 240 16.29 10.32 14.11
CA ARG A 240 16.41 11.63 13.46
C ARG A 240 15.10 12.15 12.88
N GLY A 241 13.97 11.53 13.22
CA GLY A 241 12.64 11.96 12.80
C GLY A 241 12.38 11.79 11.31
N VAL A 242 13.04 10.83 10.64
CA VAL A 242 12.63 10.44 9.29
C VAL A 242 11.31 9.67 9.38
N PRO A 243 10.27 10.04 8.61
CA PRO A 243 9.00 9.31 8.59
C PRO A 243 9.21 7.81 8.32
N VAL A 244 8.50 6.96 9.06
CA VAL A 244 8.68 5.50 8.99
C VAL A 244 8.35 4.98 7.59
N SER A 245 7.35 5.57 6.92
CA SER A 245 7.00 5.25 5.53
C SER A 245 8.16 5.49 4.55
N LYS A 246 8.92 6.59 4.71
CA LYS A 246 10.13 6.86 3.91
C LYS A 246 11.23 5.83 4.20
N ILE A 247 11.43 5.44 5.46
CA ILE A 247 12.39 4.39 5.83
C ILE A 247 12.00 3.06 5.20
N GLN A 248 10.74 2.65 5.32
CA GLN A 248 10.19 1.42 4.72
C GLN A 248 10.35 1.40 3.20
N ARG A 249 10.11 2.54 2.54
CA ARG A 249 10.29 2.69 1.09
C ARG A 249 11.75 2.49 0.69
N ALA A 250 12.68 3.24 1.29
CA ALA A 250 14.11 3.13 1.00
C ALA A 250 14.65 1.73 1.34
N PHE A 251 14.20 1.13 2.44
CA PHE A 251 14.55 -0.25 2.80
C PHE A 251 14.07 -1.26 1.75
N SER A 252 12.88 -1.07 1.16
CA SER A 252 12.31 -1.98 0.16
C SER A 252 13.13 -2.04 -1.14
N VAL A 253 13.69 -0.90 -1.57
CA VAL A 253 14.56 -0.82 -2.74
C VAL A 253 16.01 -1.22 -2.45
N GLY A 254 16.29 -1.72 -1.24
CA GLY A 254 17.61 -2.19 -0.86
C GLY A 254 18.62 -1.07 -0.62
N ALA A 255 18.16 0.13 -0.21
CA ALA A 255 19.05 1.27 0.03
C ALA A 255 19.98 1.05 1.24
N PHE A 256 19.60 0.20 2.19
CA PHE A 256 20.32 0.05 3.46
C PHE A 256 21.00 -1.30 3.60
N GLY A 257 22.07 -1.31 4.40
CA GLY A 257 22.85 -2.49 4.71
C GLY A 257 24.20 -2.52 4.01
N LEU A 258 24.97 -3.55 4.34
CA LEU A 258 26.32 -3.76 3.82
C LEU A 258 26.28 -3.85 2.29
N GLY A 259 27.11 -3.07 1.59
CA GLY A 259 27.00 -2.84 0.15
C GLY A 259 26.85 -4.13 -0.67
N ARG A 260 27.76 -5.09 -0.48
CA ARG A 260 27.75 -6.41 -1.16
C ARG A 260 26.54 -7.30 -0.84
N PHE A 261 25.79 -6.97 0.20
CA PHE A 261 24.64 -7.73 0.71
C PHE A 261 23.31 -6.97 0.58
N ARG A 262 23.29 -5.79 -0.05
CA ARG A 262 22.06 -5.07 -0.34
C ARG A 262 21.17 -5.88 -1.28
N ARG A 263 19.89 -5.93 -0.95
CA ARG A 263 18.88 -6.72 -1.66
C ARG A 263 17.56 -5.96 -1.65
N LEU A 264 16.76 -6.18 -2.68
CA LEU A 264 15.37 -5.75 -2.65
C LEU A 264 14.60 -6.54 -1.60
N VAL A 265 13.71 -5.85 -0.90
CA VAL A 265 12.80 -6.43 0.08
C VAL A 265 11.39 -6.10 -0.37
N PRO A 266 10.53 -7.09 -0.67
CA PRO A 266 9.13 -6.86 -0.98
C PRO A 266 8.48 -5.89 0.00
N THR A 267 7.69 -4.94 -0.49
CA THR A 267 7.16 -3.82 0.31
C THR A 267 6.49 -4.30 1.60
N ARG A 268 5.70 -5.39 1.53
CA ARG A 268 5.07 -5.99 2.70
C ARG A 268 6.08 -6.47 3.76
N TRP A 269 7.18 -7.07 3.33
CA TRP A 269 8.24 -7.52 4.24
C TRP A 269 9.07 -6.34 4.74
N SER A 270 9.23 -5.29 3.93
CA SER A 270 9.90 -4.05 4.35
C SER A 270 9.15 -3.39 5.51
N ILE A 271 7.83 -3.27 5.40
CA ILE A 271 6.95 -2.76 6.46
C ILE A 271 7.18 -3.55 7.75
N THR A 272 7.00 -4.88 7.70
CA THR A 272 7.20 -5.74 8.87
C THR A 272 8.62 -5.67 9.44
N ALA A 273 9.65 -5.64 8.59
CA ALA A 273 11.04 -5.63 9.03
C ALA A 273 11.41 -4.33 9.74
N VAL A 274 11.07 -3.18 9.16
CA VAL A 274 11.32 -1.86 9.74
C VAL A 274 10.55 -1.71 11.05
N ASP A 275 9.27 -2.06 11.07
CA ASP A 275 8.45 -1.99 12.29
C ASP A 275 9.03 -2.90 13.38
N SER A 276 9.46 -4.12 13.04
CA SER A 276 10.07 -5.04 14.01
C SER A 276 11.42 -4.54 14.54
N ILE A 277 12.21 -3.83 13.74
CA ILE A 277 13.49 -3.25 14.18
C ILE A 277 13.21 -2.12 15.17
N ILE A 278 12.32 -1.19 14.81
CA ILE A 278 11.99 -0.02 15.64
C ILE A 278 11.30 -0.47 16.93
N SER A 279 10.25 -1.29 16.84
CA SER A 279 9.45 -1.71 18.00
C SER A 279 10.26 -2.51 19.02
N ARG A 280 11.23 -3.34 18.59
CA ARG A 280 12.10 -4.05 19.54
C ARG A 280 13.03 -3.09 20.28
N ALA A 281 13.62 -2.12 19.58
CA ALA A 281 14.45 -1.10 20.21
C ALA A 281 13.64 -0.26 21.22
N LEU A 282 12.43 0.17 20.83
CA LEU A 282 11.52 0.90 21.73
C LEU A 282 11.07 0.04 22.92
N ALA A 283 10.78 -1.25 22.72
CA ALA A 283 10.39 -2.13 23.82
C ALA A 283 11.49 -2.24 24.89
N ASP A 284 12.76 -2.25 24.48
CA ASP A 284 13.89 -2.29 25.42
C ASP A 284 14.13 -0.96 26.15
N GLU A 285 13.65 0.15 25.60
CA GLU A 285 13.58 1.44 26.29
C GLU A 285 12.38 1.48 27.25
N VAL A 286 11.19 1.07 26.80
CA VAL A 286 9.95 1.09 27.59
C VAL A 286 10.04 0.27 28.86
N LYS A 287 10.71 -0.89 28.81
CA LYS A 287 10.94 -1.76 29.99
C LYS A 287 11.73 -1.08 31.13
N ARG A 288 12.38 0.06 30.86
CA ARG A 288 13.17 0.82 31.86
C ARG A 288 12.36 1.91 32.55
N TYR A 289 11.15 2.21 32.08
CA TYR A 289 10.28 3.17 32.75
C TYR A 289 9.75 2.61 34.07
N PRO A 290 9.42 3.47 35.04
CA PRO A 290 8.73 3.06 36.26
C PRO A 290 7.39 2.37 35.94
N VAL A 291 7.01 1.41 36.79
CA VAL A 291 5.69 0.79 36.73
C VAL A 291 4.61 1.82 37.06
N LEU A 292 3.47 1.73 36.38
CA LEU A 292 2.32 2.59 36.63
C LEU A 292 1.64 2.24 37.96
N ASP A 293 1.03 3.22 38.60
CA ASP A 293 0.30 3.07 39.87
C ASP A 293 -1.18 2.71 39.67
N ARG A 294 -1.70 2.85 38.45
CA ARG A 294 -3.11 2.61 38.11
C ARG A 294 -3.30 2.16 36.66
N TYR A 295 -4.49 1.65 36.38
CA TYR A 295 -4.94 1.43 35.01
C TYR A 295 -5.08 2.75 34.27
N LEU A 296 -4.51 2.82 33.07
CA LEU A 296 -4.74 3.91 32.13
C LEU A 296 -5.43 3.34 30.91
N VAL A 297 -6.56 3.93 30.52
CA VAL A 297 -7.33 3.51 29.36
C VAL A 297 -7.40 4.66 28.38
N PHE A 298 -6.92 4.42 27.16
CA PHE A 298 -6.99 5.35 26.05
C PHE A 298 -7.86 4.77 24.97
N THR A 299 -8.73 5.58 24.37
CA THR A 299 -9.59 5.14 23.28
C THR A 299 -9.41 6.07 22.08
N ALA A 300 -9.52 5.49 20.88
CA ALA A 300 -9.52 6.23 19.63
C ALA A 300 -10.44 5.55 18.62
N SER A 301 -11.04 6.33 17.73
CA SER A 301 -11.87 5.80 16.64
C SER A 301 -11.39 6.39 15.32
N TYR A 302 -11.16 5.55 14.33
CA TYR A 302 -10.68 5.97 13.01
C TYR A 302 -11.04 4.95 11.92
N LEU A 303 -11.55 5.41 10.78
CA LEU A 303 -11.99 4.58 9.64
C LEU A 303 -12.90 3.41 10.06
N ASP A 304 -13.89 3.70 10.89
CA ASP A 304 -14.82 2.72 11.47
C ASP A 304 -14.17 1.63 12.34
N ASN A 305 -12.90 1.79 12.73
CA ASN A 305 -12.26 0.99 13.75
C ASN A 305 -12.24 1.72 15.08
N HIS A 306 -12.52 1.00 16.15
CA HIS A 306 -12.38 1.48 17.52
C HIS A 306 -11.20 0.78 18.19
N TYR A 307 -10.31 1.56 18.77
CA TYR A 307 -9.13 1.09 19.48
C TYR A 307 -9.27 1.44 20.95
N ALA A 308 -8.92 0.49 21.81
CA ALA A 308 -8.70 0.74 23.23
C ALA A 308 -7.32 0.22 23.62
N VAL A 309 -6.49 1.10 24.18
CA VAL A 309 -5.19 0.76 24.75
C VAL A 309 -5.32 0.82 26.26
N ILE A 310 -5.08 -0.32 26.92
CA ILE A 310 -5.17 -0.46 28.36
C ILE A 310 -3.76 -0.70 28.87
N PHE A 311 -3.23 0.22 29.67
CA PHE A 311 -2.02 -0.01 30.44
C PHE A 311 -2.41 -0.50 31.84
N ALA A 312 -1.81 -1.60 32.28
CA ALA A 312 -2.01 -2.15 33.61
C ALA A 312 -0.89 -1.70 34.56
N PRO A 313 -1.16 -1.58 35.88
CA PRO A 313 -0.17 -1.22 36.89
C PRO A 313 0.77 -2.39 37.23
N GLU A 314 1.39 -2.96 36.21
CA GLU A 314 2.30 -4.11 36.29
C GLU A 314 3.49 -3.92 35.34
N ALA A 315 4.54 -4.71 35.53
CA ALA A 315 5.75 -4.61 34.74
C ALA A 315 5.50 -5.00 33.27
N TRP A 316 5.57 -4.01 32.37
CA TRP A 316 5.42 -4.19 30.92
C TRP A 316 4.07 -4.82 30.52
N SER A 317 2.99 -4.50 31.22
CA SER A 317 1.66 -5.06 30.95
C SER A 317 0.77 -4.05 30.21
N TYR A 318 0.39 -4.38 28.97
CA TYR A 318 -0.63 -3.64 28.22
C TYR A 318 -1.48 -4.55 27.34
N GLU A 319 -2.68 -4.08 27.01
CA GLU A 319 -3.57 -4.68 26.03
C GLU A 319 -3.99 -3.66 24.97
N LEU A 320 -3.96 -4.08 23.71
CA LEU A 320 -4.52 -3.34 22.57
C LEU A 320 -5.74 -4.10 22.06
N LEU A 321 -6.92 -3.52 22.27
CA LEU A 321 -8.16 -4.03 21.75
C LEU A 321 -8.52 -3.27 20.48
N GLU A 322 -8.67 -3.99 19.37
CA GLU A 322 -9.18 -3.47 18.11
C GLU A 322 -10.57 -4.06 17.85
N ALA A 323 -11.58 -3.19 17.86
CA ALA A 323 -12.95 -3.52 17.46
C ALA A 323 -13.22 -2.94 16.08
N TRP A 324 -13.40 -3.83 15.12
CA TRP A 324 -13.76 -3.49 13.75
C TRP A 324 -15.26 -3.22 13.69
N SER A 325 -15.68 -2.15 13.01
CA SER A 325 -17.11 -1.93 12.76
C SER A 325 -17.71 -3.14 12.02
N PRO A 326 -18.86 -3.67 12.47
CA PRO A 326 -19.61 -4.67 11.74
C PRO A 326 -19.92 -4.18 10.32
N GLY A 327 -19.36 -4.85 9.30
CA GLY A 327 -19.67 -4.55 7.90
C GLY A 327 -18.70 -3.62 7.17
N SER A 328 -17.56 -3.24 7.75
CA SER A 328 -16.56 -2.42 7.05
C SER A 328 -16.16 -3.02 5.69
N VAL A 329 -15.75 -2.15 4.75
CA VAL A 329 -15.37 -2.53 3.36
C VAL A 329 -14.34 -3.66 3.31
N TRP A 330 -13.55 -3.75 4.37
CA TRP A 330 -12.45 -4.67 4.47
C TRP A 330 -12.86 -5.97 5.17
N ASN A 331 -13.74 -5.97 6.17
CA ASN A 331 -14.12 -7.16 6.96
C ASN A 331 -14.73 -8.31 6.14
#